data_AF-G7UR64-F1
#
_entry.id   AF-G7UR64-F1
#
_cell.length_a   1.000
_cell.length_b   1.000
_cell.length_c   1.000
_cell.angle_alpha   90.00
_cell.angle_beta   90.00
_cell.angle_gamma   90.00
#
_symmetry.space_group_name_H-M   'P 1'
#
loop_
_entity.id
_entity.type
_entity.pdbx_description
1 polymer ?
#
loop_
_entity_poly.entity_id
_entity_poly.type
_entity_poly.pdbx_seq_one_letter_code
_entity_poly.pdbx_strand_id
1 'polypeptide(L)'
;MAIGLAAYAAHGVPDPKVQAALQSACLYAFGHGIALAALAPRARRALGQWALRLLLVGTLAFSGSIALHHLAGASSALAPAGGVAMMLAWLLWAVDALRR
;
A
#
# COMPACT_ATOMS: atom_id res chain seq x y z
N MET A 1 8.39 -6.83 -3.88
CA MET A 1 8.49 -5.50 -4.53
C MET A 1 9.15 -4.45 -3.63
N ALA A 2 8.64 -4.21 -2.41
CA ALA A 2 9.14 -3.12 -1.55
C ALA A 2 10.65 -3.15 -1.26
N ILE A 3 11.24 -4.32 -0.91
CA ILE A 3 12.67 -4.41 -0.55
C ILE A 3 13.58 -4.04 -1.74
N GLY A 4 13.31 -4.60 -2.93
CA GLY A 4 14.11 -4.30 -4.12
C GLY A 4 14.01 -2.82 -4.53
N LEU A 5 12.80 -2.25 -4.47
CA LEU A 5 12.59 -0.83 -4.76
C LEU A 5 13.26 0.08 -3.72
N ALA A 6 13.25 -0.30 -2.44
CA ALA A 6 13.92 0.45 -1.38
C ALA A 6 15.45 0.45 -1.54
N ALA A 7 16.04 -0.68 -1.96
CA ALA A 7 17.47 -0.75 -2.28
C ALA A 7 17.83 0.13 -3.47
N TYR A 8 17.02 0.09 -4.53
CA TYR A 8 17.17 1.00 -5.67
C TYR A 8 17.05 2.46 -5.24
N ALA A 9 16.04 2.82 -4.45
CA ALA A 9 15.86 4.19 -3.97
C ALA A 9 17.03 4.66 -3.09
N ALA A 10 17.65 3.78 -2.30
CA ALA A 10 18.77 4.12 -1.42
C ALA A 10 20.10 4.32 -2.16
N HIS A 11 20.31 3.65 -3.29
CA HIS A 11 21.62 3.63 -3.97
C HIS A 11 21.61 4.14 -5.40
N GLY A 12 20.46 4.11 -6.08
CA GLY A 12 20.32 4.43 -7.49
C GLY A 12 19.56 5.74 -7.78
N VAL A 13 19.05 6.42 -6.75
CA VAL A 13 18.27 7.66 -6.91
C VAL A 13 19.04 8.84 -6.33
N PRO A 14 19.55 9.76 -7.16
CA PRO A 14 20.36 10.89 -6.69
C PRO A 14 19.52 12.05 -6.15
N ASP A 15 18.29 12.24 -6.64
CA ASP A 15 17.39 13.30 -6.17
C ASP A 15 16.76 12.91 -4.82
N PRO A 16 17.04 13.64 -3.72
CA PRO A 16 16.50 13.33 -2.39
C PRO A 16 14.96 13.35 -2.34
N LYS A 17 14.30 14.16 -3.16
CA LYS A 17 12.82 14.22 -3.20
C LYS A 17 12.24 12.94 -3.80
N VAL A 18 12.83 12.49 -4.91
CA VAL A 18 12.43 11.23 -5.57
C VAL A 18 12.74 10.04 -4.67
N GLN A 19 13.90 10.05 -4.03
CA GLN A 19 14.28 9.04 -3.04
C GLN A 19 13.25 8.96 -1.91
N ALA A 20 12.88 10.09 -1.30
CA ALA A 20 11.91 10.13 -0.21
C ALA A 20 10.52 9.64 -0.63
N ALA A 21 10.06 10.00 -1.84
CA ALA A 21 8.79 9.53 -2.38
C ALA A 21 8.79 8.00 -2.59
N LEU A 22 9.85 7.46 -3.19
CA LEU A 22 10.00 6.01 -3.40
C LEU A 22 10.14 5.25 -2.07
N GLN A 23 10.89 5.78 -1.11
CA GLN A 23 11.00 5.17 0.23
C GLN A 23 9.65 5.16 0.95
N SER A 24 8.85 6.21 0.82
CA SER A 24 7.48 6.25 1.35
C SER A 24 6.61 5.17 0.70
N ALA A 25 6.62 5.06 -0.64
CA ALA A 25 5.90 4.00 -1.34
C ALA A 25 6.33 2.60 -0.88
N CYS A 26 7.63 2.38 -0.65
CA CYS A 26 8.16 1.12 -0.13
C CYS A 26 7.66 0.84 1.29
N LEU A 27 7.69 1.84 2.18
CA LEU A 27 7.23 1.73 3.56
C LEU A 27 5.74 1.34 3.61
N TYR A 28 4.89 2.05 2.86
CA TYR A 28 3.46 1.77 2.82
C TYR A 28 3.17 0.40 2.22
N ALA A 29 3.83 0.01 1.13
CA ALA A 29 3.69 -1.31 0.53
C ALA A 29 4.13 -2.43 1.48
N PHE A 30 5.24 -2.23 2.20
CA PHE A 30 5.75 -3.22 3.15
C PHE A 30 4.85 -3.37 4.38
N GLY A 31 4.49 -2.27 5.04
CA GLY A 31 3.65 -2.28 6.23
C GLY A 31 2.28 -2.90 5.98
N HIS A 32 1.64 -2.53 4.86
CA HIS A 32 0.34 -3.12 4.48
C HIS A 32 0.48 -4.55 3.96
N GLY A 33 1.60 -4.90 3.32
CA GLY A 33 1.91 -6.28 2.94
C GLY A 33 2.00 -7.20 4.16
N ILE A 34 2.67 -6.75 5.23
CA ILE A 34 2.71 -7.48 6.52
C ILE A 34 1.29 -7.61 7.09
N ALA A 35 0.54 -6.52 7.15
CA ALA A 35 -0.83 -6.54 7.66
C ALA A 35 -1.72 -7.54 6.89
N LEU A 36 -1.68 -7.53 5.56
CA LEU A 36 -2.40 -8.47 4.70
C LEU A 36 -2.01 -9.92 5.02
N ALA A 37 -0.71 -10.22 5.10
CA ALA A 37 -0.23 -11.57 5.40
C ALA A 37 -0.66 -12.05 6.81
N ALA A 38 -0.60 -11.17 7.81
CA ALA A 38 -0.94 -11.50 9.20
C ALA A 38 -2.46 -11.62 9.44
N LEU A 39 -3.27 -10.83 8.73
CA LEU A 39 -4.72 -10.74 8.92
C LEU A 39 -5.50 -11.67 8.00
N ALA A 40 -4.97 -12.07 6.83
CA ALA A 40 -5.66 -12.93 5.88
C ALA A 40 -6.18 -14.25 6.50
N PRO A 41 -5.40 -15.00 7.31
CA PRO A 41 -5.91 -16.22 7.95
C PRO A 41 -7.05 -15.97 8.95
N ARG A 42 -7.15 -14.74 9.48
CA ARG A 42 -8.20 -14.32 10.43
C ARG A 42 -9.48 -13.88 9.73
N ALA A 43 -9.45 -13.59 8.43
CA ALA A 43 -10.56 -13.04 7.65
C ALA A 43 -11.61 -14.12 7.26
N ARG A 44 -12.32 -14.67 8.23
CA ARG A 44 -13.35 -15.72 7.99
C ARG A 44 -14.66 -15.19 7.40
N ARG A 45 -15.05 -13.95 7.74
CA ARG A 45 -16.31 -13.34 7.32
C ARG A 45 -16.12 -12.52 6.03
N ALA A 46 -17.20 -12.38 5.26
CA ALA A 46 -17.17 -11.63 4.00
C ALA A 46 -16.69 -10.18 4.19
N LEU A 47 -17.09 -9.52 5.29
CA LEU A 47 -16.70 -8.14 5.58
C LEU A 47 -15.18 -7.99 5.73
N GLY A 48 -14.56 -8.84 6.56
CA GLY A 48 -13.10 -8.88 6.70
C GLY A 48 -12.38 -9.22 5.41
N GLN A 49 -12.92 -10.14 4.59
CA GLN A 49 -12.33 -10.47 3.27
C GLN A 49 -12.37 -9.27 2.31
N TRP A 50 -13.49 -8.54 2.26
CA TRP A 50 -13.60 -7.33 1.45
C TRP A 50 -12.69 -6.21 1.95
N ALA A 51 -12.54 -6.05 3.26
CA ALA A 51 -11.59 -5.12 3.85
C ALA A 51 -10.15 -5.40 3.39
N LEU A 52 -9.71 -6.66 3.44
CA LEU A 52 -8.35 -7.02 3.00
C LEU A 52 -8.17 -6.89 1.48
N ARG A 53 -9.19 -7.19 0.67
CA ARG A 53 -9.14 -6.95 -0.79
C ARG A 53 -9.01 -5.46 -1.09
N LEU A 54 -9.80 -4.62 -0.42
CA LEU A 54 -9.73 -3.17 -0.56
C LEU A 54 -8.37 -2.63 -0.10
N LEU A 55 -7.82 -3.17 0.99
CA LEU A 55 -6.48 -2.82 1.48
C LEU A 55 -5.40 -3.15 0.45
N LEU A 56 -5.47 -4.34 -0.17
CA LEU A 56 -4.56 -4.75 -1.23
C LEU A 56 -4.63 -3.82 -2.44
N VAL A 57 -5.84 -3.59 -2.97
CA VAL A 57 -6.04 -2.70 -4.13
C VAL A 57 -5.59 -1.28 -3.81
N GLY A 58 -5.95 -0.74 -2.64
CA GLY A 58 -5.52 0.59 -2.19
C GLY A 58 -4.00 0.71 -2.06
N THR A 59 -3.35 -0.31 -1.51
CA THR A 59 -1.88 -0.36 -1.37
C THR A 59 -1.18 -0.37 -2.73
N LEU A 60 -1.68 -1.17 -3.68
CA LEU A 60 -1.16 -1.23 -5.04
C LEU A 60 -1.39 0.08 -5.79
N ALA A 61 -2.59 0.66 -5.70
CA ALA A 61 -2.91 1.95 -6.33
C ALA A 61 -2.05 3.08 -5.75
N PHE A 62 -1.91 3.16 -4.44
CA PHE A 62 -1.11 4.18 -3.76
C PHE A 62 0.38 4.02 -4.07
N SER A 63 0.96 2.90 -3.65
CA SER A 63 2.41 2.69 -3.70
C SER A 63 2.89 2.46 -5.14
N GLY A 64 2.10 1.74 -5.93
CA GLY A 64 2.42 1.45 -7.32
C GLY A 64 2.37 2.69 -8.21
N SER A 65 1.42 3.60 -8.01
CA SER A 65 1.36 4.83 -8.82
C SER A 65 2.51 5.79 -8.51
N ILE A 66 2.93 5.91 -7.25
CA ILE A 66 4.14 6.67 -6.88
C ILE A 66 5.40 6.05 -7.51
N ALA A 67 5.53 4.72 -7.41
CA ALA A 67 6.67 4.02 -8.01
C ALA A 67 6.70 4.19 -9.54
N LEU A 68 5.58 3.95 -10.23
CA LEU A 68 5.47 4.10 -11.69
C LEU A 68 5.69 5.55 -12.14
N HIS A 69 5.24 6.54 -11.35
CA HIS A 69 5.48 7.94 -11.65
C HIS A 69 6.97 8.26 -11.73
N HIS A 70 7.75 7.81 -10.75
CA HIS A 70 9.19 8.09 -10.70
C HIS A 70 10.05 7.16 -11.56
N LEU A 71 9.59 5.94 -11.85
CA LEU A 71 10.35 4.96 -12.65
C LEU A 71 10.02 4.99 -14.15
N ALA A 72 8.80 5.40 -14.51
CA ALA A 72 8.29 5.32 -15.88
C ALA A 72 7.57 6.58 -16.36
N GLY A 73 7.58 7.67 -15.57
CA GLY A 73 6.90 8.93 -15.93
C GLY A 73 5.37 8.83 -15.97
N ALA A 74 4.79 7.79 -15.36
CA ALA A 74 3.34 7.59 -15.34
C ALA A 74 2.62 8.61 -14.44
N SER A 75 1.29 8.67 -14.53
CA SER A 75 0.50 9.51 -13.63
C SER A 75 0.45 8.95 -12.21
N SER A 76 0.65 9.79 -11.20
CA SER A 76 0.46 9.50 -9.77
C SER A 76 -0.96 9.82 -9.29
N ALA A 77 -1.90 10.14 -10.18
CA ALA A 77 -3.27 10.55 -9.84
C ALA A 77 -4.08 9.46 -9.09
N LEU A 78 -3.65 8.20 -9.13
CA LEU A 78 -4.27 7.13 -8.37
C LEU A 78 -3.87 7.13 -6.89
N ALA A 79 -2.80 7.85 -6.50
CA ALA A 79 -2.33 7.83 -5.13
C ALA A 79 -3.38 8.34 -4.12
N PRO A 80 -4.05 9.48 -4.31
CA PRO A 80 -5.08 9.94 -3.37
C PRO A 80 -6.22 8.93 -3.18
N ALA A 81 -6.73 8.36 -4.28
CA ALA A 81 -7.80 7.35 -4.22
C ALA A 81 -7.33 6.06 -3.52
N GLY A 82 -6.09 5.62 -3.78
CA GLY A 82 -5.49 4.48 -3.10
C GLY A 82 -5.36 4.69 -1.59
N GLY A 83 -4.93 5.88 -1.17
CA GLY A 83 -4.83 6.25 0.25
C GLY A 83 -6.18 6.23 0.96
N VAL A 84 -7.22 6.81 0.36
CA VAL A 84 -8.60 6.75 0.88
C VAL A 84 -9.10 5.31 0.97
N ALA A 85 -8.86 4.48 -0.05
CA ALA A 85 -9.22 3.07 -0.02
C ALA A 85 -8.56 2.32 1.13
N MET A 86 -7.28 2.60 1.42
CA MET A 86 -6.57 2.01 2.56
C MET A 86 -7.17 2.46 3.90
N MET A 87 -7.52 3.73 4.06
CA MET A 87 -8.19 4.24 5.26
C MET A 87 -9.54 3.54 5.49
N LEU A 88 -10.37 3.46 4.44
CA LEU A 88 -11.67 2.78 4.50
C LEU A 88 -11.54 1.29 4.77
N ALA A 89 -10.53 0.63 4.20
CA ALA A 89 -10.25 -0.77 4.45
C ALA A 89 -9.94 -1.06 5.92
N TRP A 90 -9.15 -0.20 6.58
CA TRP A 90 -8.87 -0.32 8.01
C TRP A 90 -10.12 -0.10 8.87
N LEU A 91 -10.95 0.89 8.54
CA LEU A 91 -12.23 1.10 9.21
C LEU A 91 -13.15 -0.11 9.06
N LEU A 92 -13.23 -0.68 7.85
CA LEU A 92 -14.04 -1.86 7.57
C LEU A 92 -13.54 -3.09 8.33
N TRP A 93 -12.22 -3.27 8.41
CA TRP A 93 -11.60 -4.32 9.20
C TRP A 93 -11.92 -4.16 10.69
N ALA A 94 -11.86 -2.95 11.23
CA ALA A 94 -12.21 -2.67 12.62
C ALA A 94 -13.68 -3.02 12.92
N VAL A 95 -14.60 -2.68 12.01
CA VAL A 95 -16.01 -3.05 12.13
C VAL A 95 -16.20 -4.57 12.09
N ASP A 96 -15.50 -5.30 11.22
CA ASP A 96 -15.53 -6.77 11.21
C ASP A 96 -15.00 -7.36 12.52
N ALA A 97 -13.92 -6.79 13.06
CA ALA A 97 -13.31 -7.22 14.31
C ALA A 97 -14.23 -7.02 15.53
N LEU A 98 -14.93 -5.89 15.61
CA LEU A 98 -15.87 -5.59 16.71
C LEU A 98 -17.17 -6.41 16.65
N ARG A 99 -17.51 -6.95 15.47
CA ARG A 99 -18.70 -7.81 15.29
C ARG A 99 -18.41 -9.29 15.58
N ARG A 100 -17.16 -9.67 15.82
CA ARG A 100 -16.75 -11.05 16.11
C ARG A 100 -16.88 -11.36 17.59
#